data_AF-Q848M4-F1
#
_entry.id   AF-Q848M4-F1
#
_cell.length_a   1.000
_cell.length_b   1.000
_cell.length_c   1.000
_cell.angle_alpha   90.00
_cell.angle_beta   90.00
_cell.angle_gamma   90.00
#
_symmetry.space_group_name_H-M   'P 1'
#
loop_
_entity.id
_entity.type
_entity.pdbx_description
1 polymer ?
#
loop_
_entity_poly.entity_id
_entity_poly.type
_entity_poly.pdbx_seq_one_letter_code
_entity_poly.pdbx_strand_id
1 'polypeptide(L)'
;IMLIGEPYWRQLPATDEIAKACGVSSTTDFLTLPGLVSAFDELGYDVVEMVLADQEGWDRYEAAKWLTMRRWLEANPDDDFAAEVRAELNIAPKRHVTYAREYFGWGVFALIAR
;
A
#
# COMPACT_ATOMS: atom_id res chain seq x y z
N ILE A 1 -9.62 20.19 12.30
CA ILE A 1 -8.52 19.34 11.81
C ILE A 1 -9.14 18.06 11.28
N MET A 2 -8.91 17.73 10.02
CA MET A 2 -9.30 16.48 9.37
C MET A 2 -8.07 15.59 9.25
N LEU A 3 -8.19 14.30 9.55
CA LEU A 3 -7.12 13.32 9.37
C LEU A 3 -7.51 12.38 8.24
N ILE A 4 -6.64 12.21 7.25
CA ILE A 4 -6.87 11.33 6.12
C ILE A 4 -5.66 10.42 5.90
N GLY A 5 -5.91 9.12 5.72
CA GLY A 5 -4.89 8.15 5.38
C GLY A 5 -4.90 7.90 3.88
N GLU A 6 -3.83 8.27 3.18
CA GLU A 6 -3.77 8.19 1.72
C GLU A 6 -2.53 7.42 1.25
N PRO A 7 -2.68 6.52 0.25
CA PRO A 7 -1.56 5.99 -0.49
C PRO A 7 -0.96 7.03 -1.45
N TYR A 8 0.31 6.83 -1.78
CA TYR A 8 1.01 7.62 -2.80
C TYR A 8 2.13 6.80 -3.44
N TRP A 9 2.62 7.23 -4.60
CA TRP A 9 3.85 6.68 -5.17
C TRP A 9 5.08 7.21 -4.44
N ARG A 10 5.76 6.34 -3.68
CA ARG A 10 7.10 6.62 -3.12
C ARG A 10 8.13 6.75 -4.24
N GLN A 11 8.02 5.88 -5.23
CA GLN A 11 8.71 5.99 -6.51
C GLN A 11 7.67 5.81 -7.61
N LEU A 12 7.70 6.65 -8.64
CA LEU A 12 6.77 6.51 -9.75
C LEU A 12 7.12 5.23 -10.54
N PRO A 13 6.18 4.28 -10.71
CA PRO A 13 6.43 3.11 -11.53
C PRO A 13 6.64 3.52 -12.99
N ALA A 14 7.59 2.88 -13.67
CA ALA A 14 7.88 3.19 -15.07
C ALA A 14 6.79 2.71 -16.04
N THR A 15 6.00 1.71 -15.63
CA THR A 15 4.92 1.12 -16.44
C THR A 15 3.73 0.69 -15.59
N ASP A 16 2.57 0.54 -16.22
CA ASP A 16 1.35 0.05 -15.57
C ASP A 16 1.48 -1.42 -15.12
N GLU A 17 2.37 -2.22 -15.72
CA GLU A 17 2.65 -3.57 -15.22
C GLU A 17 3.29 -3.54 -13.83
N ILE A 18 4.17 -2.57 -13.55
CA ILE A 18 4.76 -2.39 -12.22
C ILE A 18 3.70 -1.90 -11.24
N ALA A 19 2.81 -1.00 -11.66
CA ALA A 19 1.68 -0.55 -10.84
C ALA A 19 0.74 -1.72 -10.49
N LYS A 20 0.43 -2.58 -11.46
CA LYS A 20 -0.34 -3.83 -11.26
C LYS A 20 0.35 -4.81 -10.31
N ALA A 21 1.67 -4.92 -10.38
CA ALA A 21 2.42 -5.73 -9.43
C ALA A 21 2.40 -5.17 -7.99
N CYS A 22 2.15 -3.87 -7.82
CA CYS A 22 1.89 -3.24 -6.52
C CYS A 22 0.44 -3.44 -6.04
N GLY A 23 -0.44 -4.04 -6.85
CA GLY A 23 -1.82 -4.31 -6.51
C GLY A 23 -2.83 -3.23 -6.93
N VAL A 24 -2.45 -2.32 -7.84
CA VAL A 24 -3.35 -1.26 -8.36
C VAL A 24 -3.48 -1.30 -9.88
N SER A 25 -4.35 -0.48 -10.46
CA SER A 25 -4.73 -0.62 -11.88
C SER A 25 -3.75 0.08 -12.82
N SER A 26 -3.29 1.28 -12.45
CA SER A 26 -2.45 2.13 -13.30
C SER A 26 -1.49 3.01 -12.50
N THR A 27 -0.42 3.45 -13.15
CA THR A 27 0.49 4.51 -12.67
C THR A 27 -0.23 5.81 -12.34
N THR A 28 -1.41 6.06 -12.91
CA THR A 28 -2.19 7.27 -12.65
C THR A 28 -3.14 7.16 -11.46
N ASP A 29 -3.28 5.98 -10.86
CA ASP A 29 -4.20 5.78 -9.72
C ASP A 29 -3.78 6.59 -8.49
N PHE A 30 -2.48 6.89 -8.37
CA PHE A 30 -1.94 7.68 -7.27
C PHE A 30 -1.04 8.80 -7.75
N LEU A 31 -0.96 9.83 -6.92
CA LEU A 31 0.02 10.90 -7.04
C LEU A 31 1.33 10.50 -6.36
N THR A 32 2.42 11.17 -6.71
CA THR A 32 3.63 11.16 -5.88
C THR A 32 3.35 11.92 -4.57
N LEU A 33 4.18 11.73 -3.54
CA LEU A 33 4.00 12.48 -2.28
C LEU A 33 3.92 14.01 -2.49
N PRO A 34 4.80 14.66 -3.28
CA PRO A 34 4.64 16.08 -3.60
C PRO A 34 3.33 16.38 -4.32
N GLY A 35 2.92 15.55 -5.28
CA GLY A 35 1.65 15.74 -5.99
C GLY A 35 0.43 15.66 -5.08
N LEU A 36 0.44 14.73 -4.12
CA LEU A 36 -0.64 14.58 -3.14
C LEU A 36 -0.73 15.81 -2.20
N VAL A 37 0.41 16.31 -1.73
CA VAL A 37 0.44 17.54 -0.92
C VAL A 37 -0.06 18.75 -1.71
N SER A 38 0.33 18.88 -2.99
CA SER A 38 -0.19 19.93 -3.88
C SER A 38 -1.70 19.79 -4.10
N ALA A 39 -2.23 18.58 -4.23
CA ALA A 39 -3.67 18.37 -4.40
C ALA A 39 -4.47 18.86 -3.18
N PHE A 40 -3.97 18.69 -1.96
CA PHE A 40 -4.61 19.25 -0.76
C PHE A 40 -4.61 20.79 -0.77
N ASP A 41 -3.50 21.39 -1.23
CA ASP A 41 -3.40 22.85 -1.41
C ASP A 41 -4.43 23.37 -2.42
N GLU A 42 -4.56 22.72 -3.59
CA GLU A 42 -5.55 23.07 -4.61
C GLU A 42 -6.99 22.96 -4.09
N LEU A 43 -7.23 22.06 -3.14
CA LEU A 43 -8.52 21.87 -2.46
C LEU A 43 -8.77 22.87 -1.31
N GLY A 44 -7.84 23.79 -1.04
CA GLY A 44 -8.00 24.82 -0.01
C GLY A 44 -7.66 24.35 1.41
N TYR A 45 -6.80 23.34 1.55
CA TYR A 45 -6.36 22.84 2.85
C TYR A 45 -4.88 23.07 3.08
N ASP A 46 -4.53 23.46 4.30
CA ASP A 46 -3.16 23.44 4.78
C ASP A 46 -2.86 22.05 5.36
N VAL A 47 -1.78 21.42 4.88
CA VAL A 47 -1.20 20.23 5.51
C VAL A 47 -0.36 20.69 6.70
N VAL A 48 -0.82 20.40 7.91
CA VAL A 48 -0.18 20.90 9.15
C VAL A 48 0.68 19.85 9.86
N GLU A 49 0.52 18.58 9.53
CA GLU A 49 1.34 17.47 10.04
C GLU A 49 1.21 16.25 9.12
N MET A 50 2.21 15.37 9.10
CA MET A 50 2.10 14.07 8.43
C MET A 50 2.92 12.98 9.11
N VAL A 51 2.36 11.76 9.15
CA VAL A 51 3.07 10.55 9.60
C VAL A 51 3.06 9.55 8.47
N LEU A 52 4.24 9.27 7.92
CA LEU A 52 4.41 8.41 6.76
C LEU A 52 4.88 7.01 7.19
N ALA A 53 4.33 5.98 6.56
CA ALA A 53 4.85 4.63 6.69
C ALA A 53 6.22 4.56 6.00
N ASP A 54 7.21 4.04 6.72
CA ASP A 54 8.45 3.60 6.13
C ASP A 54 8.32 2.16 5.62
N GLN A 55 9.41 1.63 5.07
CA GLN A 55 9.40 0.27 4.54
C GLN A 55 9.21 -0.77 5.65
N GLU A 56 9.70 -0.52 6.87
CA GLU A 56 9.52 -1.43 8.01
C GLU A 56 8.06 -1.48 8.47
N GLY A 57 7.37 -0.34 8.47
CA GLY A 57 5.93 -0.25 8.72
C GLY A 57 5.13 -1.05 7.70
N TRP A 58 5.50 -0.96 6.42
CA TRP A 58 4.94 -1.81 5.36
C TRP A 58 5.28 -3.29 5.54
N ASP A 59 6.51 -3.62 5.91
CA ASP A 59 6.94 -4.99 6.18
C ASP A 59 6.10 -5.60 7.32
N ARG A 60 5.83 -4.82 8.38
CA ARG A 60 5.00 -5.24 9.51
C ARG A 60 3.55 -5.52 9.07
N TYR A 61 2.99 -4.66 8.23
CA TYR A 61 1.62 -4.81 7.73
C TYR A 61 1.47 -6.03 6.81
N GLU A 62 2.35 -6.17 5.81
CA GLU A 62 2.26 -7.26 4.83
C GLU A 62 2.69 -8.61 5.41
N ALA A 63 3.80 -8.66 6.15
CA ALA A 63 4.32 -9.94 6.65
C ALA A 63 3.42 -10.61 7.69
N ALA A 64 2.65 -9.81 8.44
CA ALA A 64 1.66 -10.35 9.38
C ALA A 64 0.58 -11.18 8.68
N LYS A 65 0.22 -10.82 7.44
CA LYS A 65 -0.75 -11.58 6.63
C LYS A 65 -0.19 -12.97 6.28
N TRP A 66 1.10 -13.09 6.00
CA TRP A 66 1.71 -14.36 5.58
C TRP A 66 1.66 -15.43 6.66
N LEU A 67 2.00 -15.07 7.91
CA LEU A 67 1.87 -15.99 9.04
C LEU A 67 0.42 -16.40 9.26
N THR A 68 -0.51 -15.45 9.11
CA THR A 68 -1.95 -15.70 9.22
C THR A 68 -2.42 -16.69 8.16
N MET A 69 -2.09 -16.45 6.89
CA MET A 69 -2.39 -17.37 5.78
C MET A 69 -1.81 -18.77 6.02
N ARG A 70 -0.55 -18.87 6.48
CA ARG A 70 0.08 -20.16 6.72
C ARG A 70 -0.65 -20.97 7.81
N ARG A 71 -1.05 -20.33 8.91
CA ARG A 71 -1.79 -20.98 10.00
C ARG A 71 -3.20 -21.33 9.59
N TRP A 72 -3.86 -20.43 8.86
CA TRP A 72 -5.21 -20.67 8.34
C TRP A 72 -5.25 -21.89 7.41
N LEU A 73 -4.27 -22.02 6.51
CA LEU A 73 -4.17 -23.20 5.62
C LEU A 73 -3.93 -24.52 6.35
N GLU A 74 -3.35 -24.47 7.56
CA GLU A 74 -3.16 -25.67 8.38
C GLU A 74 -4.44 -26.12 9.05
N ALA A 75 -5.25 -25.15 9.50
CA ALA A 75 -6.52 -25.41 10.16
C ALA A 75 -7.66 -25.72 9.16
N ASN A 76 -7.53 -25.29 7.90
CA ASN A 76 -8.59 -25.37 6.88
C ASN A 76 -8.06 -26.02 5.58
N PRO A 77 -7.63 -27.30 5.59
CA PRO A 77 -7.03 -27.93 4.41
C PRO A 77 -8.02 -28.20 3.28
N ASP A 78 -9.31 -28.40 3.60
CA ASP A 78 -10.36 -28.78 2.66
C ASP A 78 -11.31 -27.61 2.32
N ASP A 79 -10.98 -26.38 2.73
CA ASP A 79 -11.76 -25.18 2.41
C ASP A 79 -11.62 -24.82 0.93
N ASP A 80 -12.70 -24.35 0.31
CA ASP A 80 -12.74 -23.98 -1.11
C ASP A 80 -11.68 -22.92 -1.48
N PHE A 81 -11.30 -22.05 -0.54
CA PHE A 81 -10.26 -21.02 -0.74
C PHE A 81 -8.83 -21.50 -0.46
N ALA A 82 -8.63 -22.73 0.02
CA ALA A 82 -7.29 -23.23 0.39
C ALA A 82 -6.29 -23.15 -0.76
N ALA A 83 -6.72 -23.44 -2.00
CA ALA A 83 -5.88 -23.34 -3.18
C ALA A 83 -5.47 -21.89 -3.49
N GLU A 84 -6.41 -20.94 -3.38
CA GLU A 84 -6.18 -19.52 -3.63
C GLU A 84 -5.24 -18.91 -2.59
N VAL A 85 -5.50 -19.14 -1.30
CA VAL A 85 -4.67 -18.64 -0.20
C VAL A 85 -3.26 -19.25 -0.27
N ARG A 86 -3.13 -20.51 -0.70
CA ARG A 86 -1.82 -21.13 -0.97
C ARG A 86 -1.08 -20.45 -2.10
N ALA A 87 -1.76 -20.17 -3.22
CA ALA A 87 -1.17 -19.49 -4.36
C ALA A 87 -0.69 -18.08 -3.97
N GLU A 88 -1.51 -17.33 -3.23
CA GLU A 88 -1.16 -16.00 -2.75
C GLU A 88 0.03 -16.03 -1.79
N LEU A 89 0.06 -16.96 -0.82
CA LEU A 89 1.20 -17.09 0.10
C LEU A 89 2.54 -17.41 -0.61
N ASN A 90 2.50 -18.06 -1.78
CA ASN A 90 3.71 -18.35 -2.56
C ASN A 90 4.25 -17.11 -3.31
N ILE A 91 3.38 -16.14 -3.61
CA ILE A 91 3.68 -14.98 -4.46
C ILE A 91 3.86 -13.71 -3.63
N ALA A 92 3.01 -13.48 -2.63
CA ALA A 92 2.91 -12.24 -1.86
C ALA A 92 4.25 -11.76 -1.27
N PRO A 93 5.08 -12.61 -0.63
CA PRO A 93 6.36 -12.15 -0.09
C PRO A 93 7.31 -11.63 -1.18
N LYS A 94 7.38 -12.33 -2.33
CA LYS A 94 8.24 -11.93 -3.46
C LYS A 94 7.71 -10.66 -4.13
N ARG A 95 6.39 -10.59 -4.33
CA ARG A 95 5.72 -9.41 -4.90
C ARG A 95 5.94 -8.18 -4.03
N HIS A 96 5.83 -8.34 -2.70
CA HIS A 96 6.08 -7.26 -1.73
C HIS A 96 7.49 -6.70 -1.86
N VAL A 97 8.53 -7.53 -1.70
CA VAL A 97 9.92 -7.05 -1.68
C VAL A 97 10.43 -6.61 -3.05
N THR A 98 9.79 -7.04 -4.14
CA THR A 98 10.15 -6.63 -5.50
C THR A 98 9.47 -5.32 -5.91
N TYR A 99 8.22 -5.12 -5.48
CA TYR A 99 7.37 -4.03 -5.97
C TYR A 99 6.82 -3.17 -4.84
N ALA A 100 5.84 -3.66 -4.08
CA ALA A 100 5.07 -2.83 -3.15
C ALA A 100 5.97 -2.09 -2.16
N ARG A 101 7.00 -2.76 -1.60
CA ARG A 101 7.95 -2.17 -0.66
C ARG A 101 8.75 -0.99 -1.24
N GLU A 102 9.02 -0.97 -2.53
CA GLU A 102 9.85 0.04 -3.19
C GLU A 102 9.04 1.21 -3.73
N TYR A 103 7.90 0.91 -4.35
CA TYR A 103 7.10 1.90 -5.06
C TYR A 103 5.96 2.49 -4.22
N PHE A 104 5.43 1.75 -3.25
CA PHE A 104 4.18 2.10 -2.58
C PHE A 104 4.42 2.82 -1.24
N GLY A 105 3.86 4.02 -1.11
CA GLY A 105 3.86 4.82 0.10
C GLY A 105 2.47 4.92 0.69
N TRP A 106 2.40 5.20 1.98
CA TRP A 106 1.15 5.51 2.68
C TRP A 106 1.45 6.45 3.84
N GLY A 107 0.51 7.33 4.16
CA GLY A 107 0.65 8.21 5.32
C GLY A 107 -0.68 8.74 5.81
N VAL A 108 -0.67 9.24 7.05
CA VAL A 108 -1.75 10.05 7.60
C VAL A 108 -1.38 11.51 7.49
N PHE A 109 -2.27 12.31 6.91
CA PHE A 109 -2.12 13.75 6.73
C PHE A 109 -3.14 14.48 7.60
N ALA A 110 -2.67 15.48 8.35
CA ALA A 110 -3.54 16.37 9.12
C ALA A 110 -3.80 17.66 8.33
N LEU A 111 -5.08 17.95 8.10
CA LEU A 111 -5.55 19.02 7.23
C LEU A 111 -6.39 20.05 8.00
N ILE A 112 -6.18 21.34 7.70
CA ILE A 112 -7.02 22.45 8.17
C ILE A 112 -7.50 23.23 6.96
N ALA A 113 -8.81 23.44 6.83
CA ALA A 113 -9.37 24.28 5.77
C ALA A 113 -8.92 25.74 5.95
N ARG A 114 -8.54 26.39 4.86
CA ARG A 114 -8.18 27.81 4.83
C ARG A 114 -9.38 28.74 4.90
#